data_AF-A0A7C1Y9N8-F1
#
_entry.id   AF-A0A7C1Y9N8-F1
#
_cell.length_a   1.000
_cell.length_b   1.000
_cell.length_c   1.000
_cell.angle_alpha   90.00
_cell.angle_beta   90.00
_cell.angle_gamma   90.00
#
_symmetry.space_group_name_H-M   'P 1'
#
loop_
_entity.id
_entity.type
_entity.pdbx_description
1 polymer ?
#
loop_
_entity_poly.entity_id
_entity_poly.type
_entity_poly.pdbx_seq_one_letter_code
_entity_poly.pdbx_strand_id
1 'polypeptide(L)'
;MNHDSVRSRRRRVVLAGYDGDTGFITRSLTDPDARVRALALSAAERAGVLTPPMLASGASDPEPEVRAAVCRLAAGHSHFD
;
A
#
# COMPACT_ATOMS: atom_id res chain seq x y z
N MET A 1 14.41 -10.43 -17.71
CA MET A 1 13.92 -9.98 -16.38
C MET A 1 13.79 -8.47 -16.45
N ASN A 2 12.58 -7.92 -16.36
CA ASN A 2 12.40 -6.48 -16.47
C ASN A 2 12.89 -5.84 -15.17
N HIS A 3 14.05 -5.18 -15.20
CA HIS A 3 14.49 -4.32 -14.11
C HIS A 3 13.68 -3.03 -14.14
N ASP A 4 12.39 -3.11 -13.80
CA ASP A 4 11.64 -1.91 -13.46
C ASP A 4 12.31 -1.28 -12.25
N SER A 5 12.91 -0.11 -12.44
CA SER A 5 13.52 0.67 -11.36
C SER A 5 12.55 0.81 -10.18
N VAL A 6 13.05 0.81 -8.95
CA VAL A 6 12.24 1.05 -7.75
C VAL A 6 11.35 2.29 -7.92
N ARG A 7 11.87 3.35 -8.57
CA ARG A 7 11.10 4.55 -8.88
C ARG A 7 9.92 4.28 -9.81
N SER A 8 10.11 3.43 -10.83
CA SER A 8 9.05 3.02 -11.76
C SER A 8 7.96 2.21 -11.04
N ARG A 9 8.36 1.29 -10.15
CA ARG A 9 7.40 0.49 -9.36
C ARG A 9 6.57 1.37 -8.42
N ARG A 10 7.21 2.29 -7.70
CA ARG A 10 6.51 3.29 -6.86
C ARG A 10 5.49 4.09 -7.66
N ARG A 11 5.88 4.60 -8.83
CA ARG A 11 4.95 5.34 -9.71
C ARG A 11 3.78 4.46 -10.16
N ARG A 12 4.06 3.22 -10.55
CA ARG A 12 3.04 2.28 -11.03
C ARG A 12 2.01 1.93 -9.95
N VAL A 13 2.44 1.77 -8.69
CA VAL A 13 1.51 1.51 -7.57
C VAL A 13 0.54 2.66 -7.37
N VAL A 14 1.02 3.90 -7.46
CA VAL A 14 0.17 5.08 -7.33
C VAL A 14 -0.89 5.09 -8.44
N LEU A 15 -0.49 4.84 -9.68
CA LEU A 15 -1.41 4.79 -10.83
C LEU A 15 -2.43 3.66 -10.68
N ALA A 16 -2.00 2.47 -10.25
CA ALA A 16 -2.90 1.34 -10.01
C ALA A 16 -4.02 1.66 -9.01
N GLY A 17 -3.74 2.50 -8.00
CA GLY A 17 -4.74 2.98 -7.05
C GLY A 17 -5.80 3.92 -7.66
N TYR A 18 -5.49 4.61 -8.76
CA TYR A 18 -6.45 5.43 -9.50
C TYR A 18 -7.19 4.62 -10.56
N ASP A 19 -6.48 3.72 -11.23
CA ASP A 19 -7.02 2.90 -12.32
C ASP A 19 -7.84 1.70 -11.82
N GLY A 20 -7.79 1.40 -10.51
CA GLY A 20 -8.46 0.25 -9.90
C GLY A 20 -7.80 -1.09 -10.22
N ASP A 21 -6.50 -1.12 -10.55
CA ASP A 21 -5.75 -2.37 -10.77
C ASP A 21 -5.41 -3.05 -9.43
N THR A 22 -6.43 -3.67 -8.84
CA THR A 22 -6.36 -4.37 -7.55
C THR A 22 -5.33 -5.49 -7.57
N GLY A 23 -5.16 -6.18 -8.71
CA GLY A 23 -4.15 -7.23 -8.86
C GLY A 23 -2.73 -6.70 -8.70
N PHE A 24 -2.42 -5.53 -9.27
CA PHE A 24 -1.12 -4.90 -9.10
C PHE A 24 -0.93 -4.35 -7.68
N ILE A 25 -1.97 -3.78 -7.08
CA ILE A 25 -1.94 -3.31 -5.69
C ILE A 25 -1.60 -4.47 -4.74
N THR A 26 -2.31 -5.59 -4.84
CA THR A 26 -2.11 -6.77 -3.96
C THR A 26 -0.70 -7.33 -4.10
N ARG A 27 -0.17 -7.46 -5.32
CA ARG A 27 1.23 -7.90 -5.53
C ARG A 27 2.25 -6.94 -4.92
N SER A 28 1.93 -5.65 -4.89
CA SER A 28 2.86 -4.63 -4.41
C SER A 28 2.95 -4.56 -2.88
N LEU A 29 2.02 -5.20 -2.16
CA LEU A 29 2.08 -5.34 -0.70
C LEU A 29 3.25 -6.20 -0.21
N THR A 30 3.85 -7.00 -1.09
CA THR A 30 5.02 -7.84 -0.77
C THR A 30 6.27 -7.41 -1.54
N ASP A 31 6.30 -6.19 -2.11
CA ASP A 31 7.50 -5.68 -2.78
C ASP A 31 8.68 -5.58 -1.79
N PRO A 32 9.92 -5.91 -2.22
CA PRO A 32 11.10 -5.76 -1.38
C PRO A 32 11.31 -4.32 -0.89
N ASP A 33 10.88 -3.31 -1.64
CA ASP A 33 10.99 -1.90 -1.24
C ASP A 33 9.86 -1.51 -0.27
N ALA A 34 10.24 -1.10 0.95
CA ALA A 34 9.31 -0.68 2.00
C ALA A 34 8.33 0.40 1.55
N ARG A 35 8.81 1.35 0.75
CA ARG A 35 8.01 2.45 0.26
C ARG A 35 7.01 2.02 -0.81
N VAL A 36 7.32 0.99 -1.60
CA VAL A 36 6.34 0.37 -2.51
C VAL A 36 5.22 -0.30 -1.69
N ARG A 37 5.54 -1.04 -0.63
CA ARG A 37 4.53 -1.64 0.27
C ARG A 37 3.65 -0.59 0.93
N ALA A 38 4.24 0.49 1.44
CA ALA A 38 3.51 1.61 2.03
C ALA A 38 2.57 2.29 1.03
N LEU A 39 3.03 2.53 -0.21
CA LEU A 39 2.18 3.08 -1.28
C LEU A 39 1.06 2.12 -1.68
N ALA A 40 1.28 0.82 -1.61
CA ALA A 40 0.26 -0.18 -1.95
C ALA A 40 -0.91 -0.14 -0.94
N LEU A 41 -0.65 0.11 0.35
CA LEU A 41 -1.70 0.33 1.35
C LEU A 41 -2.56 1.56 1.02
N SER A 42 -1.94 2.70 0.69
CA SER A 42 -2.67 3.91 0.27
C SER A 42 -3.38 3.75 -1.08
N ALA A 43 -2.85 2.92 -1.98
CA ALA A 43 -3.51 2.60 -3.24
C ALA A 43 -4.73 1.71 -3.01
N ALA A 44 -4.65 0.73 -2.10
CA ALA A 44 -5.77 -0.12 -1.71
C ALA A 44 -6.92 0.68 -1.08
N GLU A 45 -6.60 1.65 -0.21
CA GLU A 45 -7.59 2.59 0.36
C GLU A 45 -8.29 3.36 -0.76
N ARG A 46 -7.52 4.01 -1.64
CA ARG A 46 -8.05 4.80 -2.75
C ARG A 46 -8.93 3.99 -3.70
N ALA A 47 -8.54 2.74 -3.97
CA ALA A 47 -9.30 1.82 -4.81
C ALA A 47 -10.49 1.17 -4.09
N GLY A 48 -10.71 1.47 -2.80
CA GLY A 48 -11.82 0.91 -2.01
C GLY A 48 -11.68 -0.58 -1.68
N VAL A 49 -10.47 -1.12 -1.72
CA VAL A 49 -10.17 -2.55 -1.49
C VAL A 49 -9.27 -2.80 -0.28
N LEU A 50 -9.04 -1.78 0.55
CA LEU A 50 -8.31 -1.94 1.79
C LEU A 50 -9.10 -2.83 2.75
N THR A 51 -8.44 -3.82 3.33
CA THR A 51 -9.07 -4.78 4.25
C THR A 51 -8.38 -4.80 5.61
N PRO A 52 -9.06 -5.22 6.69
CA PRO A 52 -8.44 -5.37 8.01
C PRO A 52 -7.18 -6.26 8.03
N PRO A 53 -7.12 -7.41 7.30
CA PRO A 53 -5.89 -8.19 7.21
C PRO A 53 -4.71 -7.44 6.58
N MET A 54 -4.95 -6.57 5.58
CA MET A 54 -3.88 -5.73 5.00
C MET A 54 -3.35 -4.73 6.03
N LEU A 55 -4.22 -4.11 6.82
CA LEU A 55 -3.83 -3.21 7.92
C LEU A 55 -3.05 -3.95 9.01
N ALA A 56 -3.51 -5.14 9.43
CA ALA A 56 -2.83 -5.97 10.42
C ALA A 56 -1.42 -6.38 9.96
N SER A 57 -1.29 -6.79 8.69
CA SER A 57 0.01 -7.10 8.09
C SER A 57 0.91 -5.88 8.05
N GLY A 58 0.41 -4.72 7.61
CA GLY A 58 1.19 -3.48 7.57
C GLY A 58 1.59 -2.96 8.96
N ALA A 59 0.76 -3.18 9.97
CA ALA A 59 1.05 -2.82 11.37
C ALA A 59 2.21 -3.65 11.94
N SER A 60 2.39 -4.87 11.43
CA SER A 60 3.45 -5.79 11.82
C SER A 60 4.63 -5.79 10.85
N ASP A 61 4.67 -4.89 9.86
CA ASP A 61 5.77 -4.81 8.90
C ASP A 61 7.08 -4.43 9.62
N PRO A 62 8.22 -5.06 9.27
CA PRO A 62 9.51 -4.75 9.88
C PRO A 62 9.92 -3.28 9.67
N GLU A 63 9.50 -2.67 8.56
CA GLU A 63 9.93 -1.34 8.18
C GLU A 63 9.04 -0.25 8.80
N PRO A 64 9.63 0.75 9.49
CA PRO A 64 8.86 1.78 10.19
C PRO A 64 8.00 2.64 9.25
N GLU A 65 8.41 2.83 7.98
CA GLU A 65 7.64 3.59 6.98
C GLU A 65 6.29 2.93 6.68
N VAL A 66 6.24 1.59 6.64
CA VAL A 66 5.00 0.85 6.39
C VAL A 66 4.07 0.94 7.60
N ARG A 67 4.61 0.78 8.82
CA ARG A 67 3.83 0.97 10.06
C ARG A 67 3.24 2.38 10.16
N ALA A 68 4.01 3.40 9.82
CA ALA A 68 3.54 4.79 9.78
C ALA A 68 2.45 5.03 8.72
N ALA A 69 2.49 4.31 7.59
CA ALA A 69 1.40 4.35 6.61
C ALA A 69 0.10 3.80 7.19
N VAL A 70 0.15 2.67 7.91
CA VAL A 70 -1.01 2.11 8.61
C VAL A 70 -1.58 3.07 9.65
N CYS A 71 -0.74 3.68 10.49
CA CYS A 71 -1.23 4.64 11.49
C CYS A 71 -1.95 5.84 10.85
N ARG A 72 -1.47 6.33 9.71
CA ARG A 72 -2.13 7.41 8.96
C ARG A 72 -3.48 6.98 8.39
N LEU A 73 -3.55 5.78 7.81
CA LEU A 73 -4.80 5.23 7.30
C LEU A 73 -5.82 5.04 8.44
N ALA A 74 -5.39 4.47 9.57
CA ALA A 74 -6.26 4.31 10.74
C ALA A 74 -6.78 5.65 11.30
N ALA A 75 -5.95 6.70 11.31
CA ALA A 75 -6.37 8.04 11.68
C ALA A 75 -7.35 8.65 10.65
N GLY A 76 -7.16 8.39 9.35
CA GLY A 76 -8.08 8.82 8.29
C GLY A 76 -9.43 8.08 8.32
N HIS A 77 -9.44 6.84 8.79
CA HIS A 77 -10.65 6.04 9.04
C HIS A 77 -11.37 6.39 10.35
N SER A 78 -10.94 7.43 11.08
CA SER A 78 -11.66 7.95 12.25
C SER A 78 -12.90 8.77 11.82
N HIS A 79 -13.79 8.17 11.03
CA HIS A 79 -15.21 8.44 11.19
C HIS A 79 -15.64 7.53 12.34
N PHE A 80 -15.76 8.12 13.53
CA PHE A 80 -16.29 7.45 14.70
C PHE A 80 -17.67 6.87 14.38
N ASP A 81 -17.81 5.55 14.55
CA ASP A 81 -19.10 4.95 14.92
C ASP A 81 -19.30 5.13 16.43
#